data_AF-A0A7S1F6A8-F1
#
_entry.id   AF-A0A7S1F6A8-F1
#
_cell.length_a   1.000
_cell.length_b   1.000
_cell.length_c   1.000
_cell.angle_alpha   90.00
_cell.angle_beta   90.00
_cell.angle_gamma   90.00
#
_symmetry.space_group_name_H-M   'P 1'
#
loop_
_entity.id
_entity.type
_entity.pdbx_description
1 polymer ?
#
loop_
_entity_poly.entity_id
_entity_poly.type
_entity_poly.pdbx_seq_one_letter_code
_entity_poly.pdbx_strand_id
1 'polypeptide(L)'
;IRKDMYWLSLCSAPFAVLSLVVFVLSLCILVADLFGRSSVSTTEVSSSDGTTTFETTISKTAFFDLSQGFEYNLQSVVFLVTPIVTLYATVLGFWSCCKVQAEAPEDDAEVGPIRPGGGGGTVMNRGGQRQQRQTNFNTFSGEGQTLGT
;
A
#
# COMPACT_ATOMS: atom_id res chain seq x y z
N ILE A 1 -0.27 -11.22 -21.21
CA ILE A 1 -1.62 -10.85 -20.74
C ILE A 1 -1.82 -11.20 -19.27
N ARG A 2 -1.91 -12.48 -18.85
CA ARG A 2 -2.13 -12.83 -17.43
C ARG A 2 -1.03 -12.33 -16.48
N LYS A 3 0.26 -12.47 -16.85
CA LYS A 3 1.39 -11.97 -16.04
C LYS A 3 1.35 -10.45 -15.86
N ASP A 4 0.87 -9.72 -16.86
CA ASP A 4 0.84 -8.25 -16.86
C ASP A 4 -0.22 -7.70 -15.89
N MET A 5 -1.33 -8.43 -15.69
CA MET A 5 -2.38 -8.05 -14.73
C MET A 5 -1.94 -8.17 -13.27
N TYR A 6 -1.10 -9.17 -12.93
CA TYR A 6 -0.57 -9.32 -11.57
C TYR A 6 0.35 -8.15 -11.19
N TRP A 7 1.20 -7.69 -12.11
CA TRP A 7 2.05 -6.52 -11.87
C TRP A 7 1.23 -5.25 -11.66
N LEU A 8 0.15 -5.07 -12.41
CA LEU A 8 -0.75 -3.94 -12.27
C LEU A 8 -1.43 -3.92 -10.90
N SER A 9 -1.96 -5.06 -10.43
CA SER A 9 -2.57 -5.17 -9.10
C SER A 9 -1.56 -4.94 -7.98
N LEU A 10 -0.34 -5.46 -8.13
CA LEU A 10 0.72 -5.36 -7.13
C LEU A 10 1.23 -3.93 -7.00
N CYS A 11 1.22 -3.14 -8.08
CA CYS A 11 1.62 -1.74 -8.06
C CYS A 11 0.48 -0.79 -7.67
N SER A 12 -0.78 -1.09 -7.99
CA SER A 12 -1.91 -0.19 -7.73
C SER A 12 -2.25 -0.05 -6.24
N ALA A 13 -2.17 -1.13 -5.48
CA ALA A 13 -2.45 -1.13 -4.05
C ALA A 13 -1.47 -0.25 -3.23
N PRO A 14 -0.14 -0.40 -3.33
CA PRO A 14 0.79 0.46 -2.61
C PRO A 14 0.72 1.91 -3.09
N PHE A 15 0.46 2.15 -4.39
CA PHE A 15 0.25 3.50 -4.91
C PHE A 15 -0.93 4.21 -4.21
N ALA A 16 -2.09 3.53 -4.08
CA ALA A 16 -3.25 4.09 -3.40
C ALA A 16 -3.01 4.36 -1.91
N VAL A 17 -2.25 3.49 -1.23
CA VAL A 17 -1.87 3.69 0.18
C VAL A 17 -0.92 4.87 0.34
N LEU A 18 0.10 4.97 -0.52
CA LEU A 18 1.06 6.08 -0.49
C LEU A 18 0.38 7.41 -0.82
N SER A 19 -0.51 7.44 -1.81
CA SER A 19 -1.25 8.64 -2.17
C SER A 19 -2.17 9.10 -1.03
N LEU A 20 -2.76 8.16 -0.28
CA LEU A 20 -3.56 8.47 0.91
C LEU A 20 -2.71 9.09 2.03
N VAL A 21 -1.51 8.54 2.28
CA VAL A 21 -0.58 9.10 3.27
C VAL A 21 -0.17 10.52 2.87
N VAL A 22 0.20 10.73 1.61
CA VAL A 22 0.56 12.06 1.08
C VAL A 22 -0.61 13.02 1.19
N PHE A 23 -1.85 12.59 0.92
CA PHE A 23 -3.04 13.40 1.10
C PHE A 23 -3.21 13.86 2.56
N VAL A 24 -3.10 12.94 3.53
CA VAL A 24 -3.22 13.27 4.96
C VAL A 24 -2.14 14.25 5.39
N LEU A 25 -0.88 14.02 5.00
CA LEU A 25 0.23 14.94 5.31
C LEU A 25 0.02 16.32 4.69
N SER A 26 -0.43 16.38 3.44
CA SER A 26 -0.74 17.64 2.75
C SER A 26 -1.86 18.39 3.46
N LEU A 27 -2.87 17.67 3.96
CA LEU A 27 -3.97 18.26 4.72
C LEU A 27 -3.50 18.76 6.09
N CYS A 28 -2.62 18.04 6.78
CA CYS A 28 -2.00 18.50 8.01
C CYS A 28 -1.20 19.79 7.81
N ILE A 29 -0.38 19.87 6.75
CA ILE A 29 0.39 21.07 6.40
C ILE A 29 -0.57 22.22 6.07
N LEU A 30 -1.60 21.96 5.26
CA LEU A 30 -2.59 22.97 4.91
C LEU A 30 -3.30 23.52 6.15
N VAL A 31 -3.73 22.67 7.08
CA VAL A 31 -4.39 23.08 8.33
C VAL A 31 -3.43 23.84 9.25
N ALA A 32 -2.16 23.43 9.33
CA ALA A 32 -1.14 24.13 10.11
C ALA A 32 -0.91 25.56 9.59
N ASP A 33 -0.84 25.71 8.27
CA ASP A 33 -0.59 27.01 7.62
C ASP A 33 -1.85 27.87 7.47
N LEU A 34 -3.05 27.29 7.56
CA LEU A 34 -4.33 28.00 7.45
C LEU A 34 -4.49 29.08 8.53
N PHE A 35 -3.91 28.87 9.71
CA PHE A 35 -3.95 29.82 10.83
C PHE A 35 -2.92 30.95 10.72
N GLY A 36 -2.24 31.04 9.58
CA GLY A 36 -1.28 32.10 9.24
C GLY A 36 0.12 31.53 9.11
N ARG A 37 0.77 31.86 7.99
CA ARG A 37 2.10 31.37 7.66
C ARG A 37 3.12 32.25 8.39
N SER A 38 3.85 31.64 9.32
CA SER A 38 4.91 32.31 10.08
C SER A 38 6.20 32.30 9.28
N SER A 39 6.62 33.47 8.81
CA SER A 39 7.95 33.65 8.26
C SER A 39 8.85 34.22 9.34
N VAL A 40 9.90 33.47 9.68
CA VAL A 40 10.92 33.92 10.64
C VAL A 40 12.09 34.44 9.85
N SER A 41 12.36 35.73 9.97
CA SER A 41 13.56 36.35 9.41
C SER A 41 14.47 36.73 10.57
N THR A 42 15.67 36.15 10.60
CA THR A 42 16.71 36.51 11.56
C THR A 42 17.72 37.39 10.85
N THR A 43 17.86 38.63 11.31
CA THR A 43 18.87 39.56 10.83
C THR A 43 19.92 39.75 11.92
N GLU A 44 21.19 39.59 11.53
CA GLU A 44 22.31 39.89 12.41
C GLU A 44 22.45 41.41 12.53
N VAL A 45 22.29 41.93 13.74
CA VAL A 45 22.55 43.34 14.03
C VAL A 45 23.91 43.37 14.71
N SER A 46 24.95 43.69 13.95
CA SER A 46 26.30 43.82 14.48
C SER A 46 26.31 44.95 15.53
N SER A 47 26.55 44.62 16.80
CA SER A 47 26.73 45.63 17.83
C SER A 47 28.22 45.97 17.95
N SER A 48 28.53 47.28 18.05
CA SER A 48 29.90 47.81 18.04
C SER A 48 30.78 47.34 19.21
N ASP A 49 30.19 46.69 20.22
CA ASP A 49 30.87 46.27 21.46
C ASP A 49 31.31 44.80 21.46
N GLY A 50 31.41 44.15 20.28
CA GLY A 50 31.85 42.76 20.16
C GLY A 50 30.82 41.72 20.62
N THR A 51 29.59 42.15 20.89
CA THR A 51 28.46 41.27 21.19
C THR A 51 27.58 41.16 19.94
N THR A 52 27.41 39.96 19.39
CA THR A 52 26.52 39.73 18.25
C THR A 52 25.08 39.64 18.74
N THR A 53 24.21 40.57 18.32
CA THR A 53 22.79 40.53 18.63
C THR A 53 22.02 40.04 17.41
N PHE A 54 21.27 38.95 17.57
CA PHE A 54 20.40 38.43 16.52
C PHE A 54 18.98 38.95 16.75
N GLU A 55 18.47 39.77 15.83
CA GLU A 55 17.08 40.18 15.86
C GLU A 55 16.25 39.18 15.06
N THR A 56 15.23 38.60 15.68
CA THR A 56 14.34 37.64 15.04
C THR A 56 12.96 38.25 14.89
N THR A 57 12.60 38.60 13.65
CA THR A 57 11.26 39.12 13.33
C THR A 57 10.36 37.95 12.92
N ILE A 58 9.32 37.69 13.72
CA ILE A 58 8.28 36.72 13.37
C ILE A 58 7.15 37.48 12.67
N SER A 59 7.09 37.37 11.35
CA SER A 59 6.01 37.93 10.54
C SER A 59 4.93 36.87 10.31
N LYS A 60 3.69 37.20 10.67
CA LYS A 60 2.53 36.33 10.43
C LYS A 60 1.72 36.90 9.27
N THR A 61 1.77 36.22 8.13
CA THR A 61 1.04 36.63 6.91
C THR A 61 -0.21 35.78 6.73
N ALA A 62 -1.25 36.38 6.14
CA ALA A 62 -2.47 35.67 5.77
C ALA A 62 -2.19 34.72 4.59
N PHE A 63 -2.95 33.62 4.50
CA PHE A 63 -2.72 32.58 3.47
C PHE A 63 -2.79 33.13 2.04
N PHE A 64 -3.64 34.13 1.80
CA PHE A 64 -3.62 34.95 0.60
C PHE A 64 -3.35 36.39 1.02
N ASP A 65 -2.32 36.98 0.44
CA ASP A 65 -1.93 38.35 0.73
C ASP A 65 -1.64 39.07 -0.58
N LEU A 66 -2.46 40.09 -0.88
CA LEU A 66 -2.31 40.91 -2.07
C LEU A 66 -1.02 41.75 -2.04
N SER A 67 -0.42 41.95 -0.86
CA SER A 67 0.83 42.69 -0.68
C SER A 67 2.09 41.85 -0.96
N GLN A 68 2.00 40.51 -0.87
CA GLN A 68 3.14 39.58 -0.99
C GLN A 68 3.49 39.18 -2.44
N GLY A 69 2.90 39.82 -3.44
CA GLY A 69 3.17 39.55 -4.85
C GLY A 69 2.49 38.30 -5.41
N PHE A 70 2.61 38.08 -6.72
CA PHE A 70 1.90 36.99 -7.42
C PHE A 70 2.45 35.60 -7.08
N GLU A 71 3.78 35.46 -6.95
CA GLU A 71 4.44 34.18 -6.66
C GLU A 71 4.01 33.59 -5.31
N TYR A 72 3.86 34.43 -4.29
CA TYR A 72 3.35 34.01 -2.97
C TYR A 72 1.96 33.41 -3.08
N ASN A 73 1.05 34.12 -3.76
CA ASN A 73 -0.33 33.67 -3.92
C ASN A 73 -0.41 32.40 -4.78
N LEU A 74 0.44 32.26 -5.80
CA LEU A 74 0.54 31.03 -6.60
C LEU A 74 0.97 29.85 -5.72
N GLN A 75 1.95 30.04 -4.83
CA GLN A 75 2.37 28.99 -3.90
C GLN A 75 1.22 28.56 -2.98
N SER A 76 0.45 29.51 -2.45
CA SER A 76 -0.74 29.23 -1.64
C SER A 76 -1.81 28.46 -2.42
N VAL A 77 -2.02 28.79 -3.71
CA VAL A 77 -2.91 28.00 -4.59
C VAL A 77 -2.39 26.58 -4.78
N VAL A 78 -1.09 26.38 -5.02
CA VAL A 78 -0.50 25.03 -5.16
C VAL A 78 -0.71 24.21 -3.89
N PHE A 79 -0.56 24.81 -2.71
CA PHE A 79 -0.86 24.13 -1.44
C PHE A 79 -2.31 23.67 -1.33
N LEU A 80 -3.25 24.42 -1.90
CA LEU A 80 -4.68 24.07 -1.91
C LEU A 80 -5.02 23.03 -2.98
N VAL A 81 -4.37 23.10 -4.15
CA VAL A 81 -4.59 22.18 -5.27
C VAL A 81 -3.98 20.80 -5.00
N THR A 82 -2.84 20.72 -4.30
CA THR A 82 -2.13 19.48 -3.99
C THR A 82 -3.01 18.41 -3.29
N PRO A 83 -3.74 18.71 -2.19
CA PRO A 83 -4.64 17.74 -1.56
C PRO A 83 -5.78 17.32 -2.49
N ILE A 84 -6.27 18.18 -3.37
CA ILE A 84 -7.33 17.84 -4.34
C ILE A 84 -6.82 16.82 -5.36
N VAL A 85 -5.63 17.06 -5.92
CA VAL A 85 -5.00 16.17 -6.91
C VAL A 85 -4.62 14.84 -6.28
N THR A 86 -4.08 14.84 -5.07
CA THR A 86 -3.70 13.61 -4.36
C THR A 86 -4.92 12.80 -3.90
N LEU A 87 -6.03 13.45 -3.53
CA LEU A 87 -7.31 12.78 -3.29
C LEU A 87 -7.82 12.10 -4.56
N TYR A 88 -7.79 12.81 -5.70
CA TYR A 88 -8.20 12.25 -6.99
C TYR A 88 -7.34 11.04 -7.38
N ALA A 89 -6.02 11.13 -7.20
CA ALA A 89 -5.09 10.02 -7.43
C ALA A 89 -5.40 8.80 -6.54
N THR A 90 -5.77 9.03 -5.28
CA THR A 90 -6.16 7.98 -4.34
C THR A 90 -7.44 7.28 -4.77
N VAL A 91 -8.46 8.04 -5.19
CA VAL A 91 -9.72 7.50 -5.71
C VAL A 91 -9.48 6.65 -6.96
N LEU A 92 -8.67 7.15 -7.90
CA LEU A 92 -8.32 6.39 -9.11
C LEU A 92 -7.53 5.12 -8.78
N GLY A 93 -6.57 5.18 -7.84
CA GLY A 93 -5.81 4.02 -7.40
C GLY A 93 -6.70 2.96 -6.77
N PHE A 94 -7.63 3.38 -5.90
CA PHE A 94 -8.59 2.47 -5.27
C PHE A 94 -9.55 1.85 -6.30
N TRP A 95 -10.08 2.67 -7.20
CA TRP A 95 -10.98 2.19 -8.25
C TRP A 95 -10.30 1.19 -9.18
N SER A 96 -9.03 1.44 -9.53
CA SER A 96 -8.21 0.53 -10.33
C SER A 96 -8.00 -0.80 -9.60
N CYS A 97 -7.71 -0.76 -8.30
CA CYS A 97 -7.56 -1.97 -7.48
C CYS A 97 -8.85 -2.81 -7.46
N CYS A 98 -10.01 -2.18 -7.24
CA CYS A 98 -11.30 -2.87 -7.24
C CYS A 98 -11.65 -3.49 -8.60
N LYS A 99 -11.35 -2.81 -9.71
CA LYS A 99 -11.60 -3.36 -11.05
C LYS A 99 -10.70 -4.55 -11.36
N VAL A 100 -9.42 -4.47 -11.00
CA VAL A 100 -8.48 -5.59 -11.23
C VAL A 100 -8.87 -6.81 -10.38
N GLN A 101 -9.36 -6.62 -9.15
CA GLN A 101 -9.88 -7.73 -8.35
C GLN A 101 -11.19 -8.32 -8.88
N ALA A 102 -12.07 -7.49 -9.45
CA ALA A 102 -13.33 -7.95 -10.03
C ALA A 102 -13.15 -8.72 -11.35
N GLU A 103 -12.10 -8.40 -12.12
CA GLU A 103 -11.77 -9.06 -13.39
C GLU A 103 -10.73 -10.18 -13.24
N ALA A 104 -10.16 -10.36 -12.05
CA ALA A 104 -9.25 -11.47 -11.79
C ALA A 104 -10.05 -12.79 -11.90
N PRO A 105 -9.74 -13.65 -12.88
CA PRO A 105 -10.36 -14.97 -12.93
C PRO A 105 -10.02 -15.73 -11.64
N GLU A 106 -11.00 -16.43 -11.08
CA GLU A 106 -10.85 -17.38 -9.97
C GLU A 106 -10.00 -18.59 -10.43
N ASP A 107 -8.77 -18.37 -10.90
CA ASP A 107 -7.84 -19.42 -11.25
C ASP A 107 -7.05 -19.80 -9.99
N ASP A 108 -7.46 -20.95 -9.43
CA ASP A 108 -6.70 -21.89 -8.62
C ASP A 108 -6.67 -21.69 -7.10
N ALA A 109 -7.77 -22.18 -6.50
CA ALA A 109 -7.74 -22.87 -5.22
C ALA A 109 -6.76 -24.09 -5.27
N GLU A 110 -5.45 -23.84 -5.28
CA GLU A 110 -4.41 -24.80 -4.87
C GLU A 110 -3.81 -24.47 -3.50
N VAL A 111 -4.43 -23.59 -2.73
CA VAL A 111 -4.25 -23.58 -1.27
C VAL A 111 -5.24 -24.60 -0.71
N GLY A 112 -4.79 -25.85 -0.58
CA GLY A 112 -5.54 -26.89 0.10
C GLY A 112 -6.08 -26.36 1.44
N PRO A 113 -7.33 -26.69 1.81
CA PRO A 113 -7.94 -26.11 2.98
C PRO A 113 -7.12 -26.49 4.21
N ILE A 114 -6.62 -25.51 4.94
CA ILE A 114 -6.15 -25.73 6.32
C ILE A 114 -7.40 -26.12 7.11
N ARG A 115 -7.66 -27.43 7.21
CA ARG A 115 -8.69 -28.00 8.09
C ARG A 115 -8.06 -28.19 9.48
N PRO A 116 -8.47 -27.43 10.51
CA PRO A 116 -8.14 -27.78 11.86
C PRO A 116 -9.12 -28.87 12.31
N GLY A 117 -8.61 -30.06 12.55
CA GLY A 117 -9.29 -31.06 13.38
C GLY A 117 -10.31 -31.96 12.67
N GLY A 118 -10.04 -33.27 12.77
CA GLY A 118 -11.02 -34.26 13.22
C GLY A 118 -12.23 -34.55 12.34
N GLY A 119 -12.28 -35.76 11.80
CA GLY A 119 -13.54 -36.49 11.71
C GLY A 119 -13.88 -37.07 10.33
N GLY A 120 -13.88 -38.40 10.27
CA GLY A 120 -14.94 -39.16 9.60
C GLY A 120 -14.99 -39.09 8.09
N GLY A 121 -14.26 -40.00 7.43
CA GLY A 121 -14.52 -40.32 6.03
C GLY A 121 -15.95 -40.83 5.85
N THR A 122 -16.70 -40.16 4.98
CA THR A 122 -17.95 -40.69 4.44
C THR A 122 -17.78 -40.88 2.94
N VAL A 123 -17.83 -42.15 2.54
CA VAL A 123 -17.81 -42.66 1.18
C VAL A 123 -19.19 -42.49 0.55
N MET A 124 -19.31 -41.86 -0.63
CA MET A 124 -20.31 -42.17 -1.68
C MET A 124 -19.81 -41.55 -3.00
N ASN A 125 -19.24 -42.33 -3.92
CA ASN A 125 -19.89 -43.14 -4.97
C ASN A 125 -20.49 -42.30 -6.11
N ARG A 126 -19.71 -42.11 -7.19
CA ARG A 126 -20.21 -41.75 -8.52
C ARG A 126 -19.57 -42.68 -9.53
N GLY A 127 -20.35 -43.66 -9.98
CA GLY A 127 -19.92 -44.72 -10.88
C GLY A 127 -19.61 -44.23 -12.29
N GLY A 128 -18.69 -44.93 -12.95
CA GLY A 128 -18.49 -44.82 -14.39
C GLY A 128 -17.08 -45.15 -14.88
N GLN A 129 -16.85 -46.44 -15.15
CA GLN A 129 -15.88 -46.99 -16.10
C GLN A 129 -14.39 -47.15 -15.70
N ARG A 130 -14.11 -48.38 -15.25
CA ARG A 130 -12.99 -49.27 -15.63
C ARG A 130 -11.89 -48.69 -16.52
N GLN A 131 -10.73 -48.43 -15.90
CA GLN A 131 -9.45 -48.93 -16.40
C GLN A 131 -8.62 -49.38 -15.20
N GLN A 132 -8.75 -50.68 -14.87
CA GLN A 132 -7.86 -51.37 -13.94
C GLN A 132 -6.47 -51.44 -14.58
N ARG A 133 -5.65 -50.42 -14.33
CA ARG A 133 -4.19 -50.57 -14.43
C ARG A 133 -3.77 -51.34 -13.18
N GLN A 134 -3.64 -52.65 -13.31
CA GLN A 134 -3.02 -53.52 -12.30
C GLN A 134 -1.60 -53.01 -12.02
N THR A 135 -1.44 -52.18 -11.00
CA THR A 135 -0.16 -52.02 -10.34
C THR A 135 -0.01 -53.21 -9.41
N ASN A 136 0.73 -54.21 -9.87
CA ASN A 136 1.26 -55.30 -9.07
C ASN A 136 2.02 -54.70 -7.88
N PHE A 137 1.33 -54.58 -6.75
CA PHE A 137 1.93 -54.28 -5.47
C PHE A 137 2.51 -55.60 -4.96
N ASN A 138 3.80 -55.83 -5.22
CA ASN A 138 4.52 -56.93 -4.60
C ASN A 138 4.61 -56.63 -3.10
N THR A 139 3.65 -57.16 -2.35
CA THR A 139 3.69 -57.26 -0.89
C THR A 139 4.96 -58.01 -0.50
N PHE A 140 5.82 -57.30 0.21
CA PHE A 140 7.08 -57.80 0.74
C PHE A 140 6.77 -58.82 1.86
N SER A 141 6.63 -60.11 1.53
CA SER A 141 6.54 -61.20 2.51
C SER A 141 7.95 -61.78 2.73
N GLY A 142 8.68 -61.24 3.70
CA GLY A 142 9.93 -61.84 4.17
C GLY A 142 9.62 -63.00 5.11
N GLU A 143 9.65 -64.23 4.57
CA GLU A 143 9.77 -65.46 5.37
C GLU A 143 11.19 -65.53 5.97
N GLY A 144 11.27 -65.63 7.29
CA GLY A 144 12.53 -65.78 8.02
C GLY A 144 13.11 -67.18 7.80
N GLN A 145 14.31 -67.23 7.23
CA GLN A 145 15.07 -68.47 7.05
C GLN A 145 15.99 -68.67 8.26
N THR A 146 15.75 -69.72 9.06
CA THR A 146 16.61 -70.11 10.18
C THR A 146 17.81 -70.92 9.68
N LEU A 147 19.03 -70.46 9.98
CA LEU A 147 20.27 -71.19 9.75
C LEU A 147 20.45 -72.25 10.85
N GLY A 148 20.40 -73.52 10.46
CA GLY A 148 20.84 -74.64 11.28
C GLY A 148 22.30 -74.98 10.97
N THR A 149 23.12 -74.98 12.01
CA THR A 149 24.33 -75.81 12.20
C THR A 149 24.55 -75.97 13.70
#